data_AF-S3BNU4-F1
#
_entry.id   AF-S3BNU4-F1
#
_cell.length_a   1.000
_cell.length_b   1.000
_cell.length_c   1.000
_cell.angle_alpha   90.00
_cell.angle_beta   90.00
_cell.angle_gamma   90.00
#
_symmetry.space_group_name_H-M   'P 1'
#
loop_
_entity.id
_entity.type
_entity.pdbx_description
1 polymer ?
#
loop_
_entity_poly.entity_id
_entity_poly.type
_entity_poly.pdbx_seq_one_letter_code
_entity_poly.pdbx_strand_id
1 'polypeptide(L)'
;MPVSVTVRGEEVEVPCVHPAQLPGSIPPWQPVPEPHDENKHAERGRVLYGETWLRRRSAAIENRNFYLYEPDRQYREEQKWLRSLEETVEGRRFQGGLEGMAWAEYWAMISYETKLVLEQDCQMPGSGQDDEGDVESEYDSDIPDPSGDMRRVQLKRDRVRDGWDLETYHYHVLRLENRLIAERRNKYEDAIGDEQLRKELDELRAVFVTINSPGFLQSPDHVKSKAIDLYHRKRYYLERLRRGEPRDVVLAEQRREEEQDEQASPSSSTDNDRTIQDDGKYKTCLTCIDLQPCMRTPSQLFKPTVLGSGPSQPGCCLIPW
;
A
#
# COMPACT_ATOMS: atom_id res chain seq x y z
N MET A 1 -19.42 26.07 -13.59
CA MET A 1 -19.58 25.05 -14.66
C MET A 1 -18.39 24.11 -14.55
N PRO A 2 -18.58 22.79 -14.74
CA PRO A 2 -17.47 21.85 -14.74
C PRO A 2 -16.48 22.21 -15.85
N VAL A 3 -15.20 21.90 -15.61
CA VAL A 3 -14.08 22.17 -16.52
C VAL A 3 -13.54 20.81 -16.97
N SER A 4 -13.14 20.69 -18.24
CA SER A 4 -12.49 19.48 -18.74
C SER A 4 -10.98 19.60 -18.62
N VAL A 5 -10.33 18.57 -18.09
CA VAL A 5 -8.87 18.45 -17.98
C VAL A 5 -8.38 17.16 -18.61
N THR A 6 -7.16 17.16 -19.16
CA THR A 6 -6.55 15.95 -19.71
C THR A 6 -5.64 15.30 -18.67
N VAL A 7 -5.93 14.04 -18.30
CA VAL A 7 -5.14 13.24 -17.36
C VAL A 7 -4.65 11.99 -18.06
N ARG A 8 -3.32 11.87 -18.24
CA ARG A 8 -2.66 10.75 -18.94
C ARG A 8 -3.29 10.42 -20.31
N GLY A 9 -3.75 11.43 -21.04
CA GLY A 9 -4.36 11.29 -22.37
C GLY A 9 -5.88 11.12 -22.38
N GLU A 10 -6.53 11.10 -21.21
CA GLU A 10 -7.98 11.00 -21.08
C GLU A 10 -8.58 12.36 -20.68
N GLU A 11 -9.68 12.77 -21.31
CA GLU A 11 -10.44 13.95 -20.87
C GLU A 11 -11.35 13.59 -19.69
N VAL A 12 -11.29 14.40 -18.64
CA VAL A 12 -12.03 14.20 -17.39
C VAL A 12 -12.70 15.51 -17.01
N GLU A 13 -14.00 15.44 -16.71
CA GLU A 13 -14.74 16.57 -16.14
C GLU A 13 -14.42 16.70 -14.64
N VAL A 14 -14.02 17.91 -14.24
CA VAL A 14 -13.73 18.28 -12.86
C VAL A 14 -14.54 19.50 -12.43
N PRO A 15 -14.86 19.64 -11.13
CA PRO A 15 -15.65 20.79 -10.64
C PRO A 15 -14.95 22.14 -10.86
N CYS A 16 -13.64 22.19 -10.64
CA CYS A 16 -12.81 23.37 -10.81
C CYS A 16 -11.33 22.99 -10.96
N VAL A 17 -10.52 23.94 -11.43
CA VAL A 17 -9.05 23.82 -11.47
C VAL A 17 -8.48 25.04 -10.74
N HIS A 18 -7.61 24.79 -9.78
CA HIS A 18 -6.96 25.83 -9.00
C HIS A 18 -5.68 26.31 -9.71
N PRO A 19 -5.33 27.60 -9.59
CA PRO A 19 -4.07 28.12 -10.11
C PRO A 19 -2.88 27.50 -9.36
N ALA A 20 -1.69 27.61 -9.95
CA ALA A 20 -0.48 27.08 -9.34
C ALA A 20 -0.19 27.72 -7.97
N GLN A 21 0.11 26.88 -6.99
CA GLN A 21 0.27 27.30 -5.59
C GLN A 21 1.62 27.92 -5.30
N LEU A 22 1.64 29.08 -4.64
CA LEU A 22 2.85 29.75 -4.15
C LEU A 22 3.49 28.98 -2.98
N PRO A 23 4.81 29.05 -2.77
CA PRO A 23 5.45 28.38 -1.63
C PRO A 23 4.97 29.07 -0.35
N GLY A 24 4.50 28.30 0.62
CA GLY A 24 3.92 28.83 1.85
C GLY A 24 2.49 29.38 1.71
N SER A 25 1.89 29.35 0.51
CA SER A 25 0.46 29.59 0.38
C SER A 25 -0.33 28.46 1.03
N ILE A 26 -1.40 28.83 1.74
CA ILE A 26 -2.31 27.84 2.30
C ILE A 26 -3.02 27.20 1.11
N PRO A 27 -2.96 25.87 0.94
CA PRO A 27 -3.67 25.22 -0.13
C PRO A 27 -5.16 25.59 -0.06
N PRO A 28 -5.85 25.83 -1.19
CA PRO A 28 -7.27 26.18 -1.18
C PRO A 28 -8.13 25.03 -0.62
N TRP A 29 -7.53 23.86 -0.40
CA TRP A 29 -8.09 22.75 0.33
C TRP A 29 -7.32 22.52 1.66
N GLN A 30 -8.03 22.49 2.79
CA GLN A 30 -7.42 22.19 4.10
C GLN A 30 -7.04 20.71 4.21
N PRO A 31 -5.95 20.22 4.80
CA PRO A 31 -5.74 18.77 4.95
C PRO A 31 -6.92 18.06 5.66
N VAL A 32 -7.15 16.76 5.42
CA VAL A 32 -8.21 16.03 6.15
C VAL A 32 -7.82 15.98 7.63
N PRO A 33 -8.69 16.45 8.55
CA PRO A 33 -8.37 16.44 9.98
C PRO A 33 -8.28 15.00 10.50
N GLU A 34 -7.36 14.77 11.45
CA GLU A 34 -7.25 13.51 12.16
C GLU A 34 -8.32 13.41 13.27
N PRO A 35 -8.88 12.21 13.55
CA PRO A 35 -8.61 10.94 12.89
C PRO A 35 -9.21 10.86 11.48
N HIS A 36 -8.49 10.18 10.59
CA HIS A 36 -8.89 9.99 9.20
C HIS A 36 -10.21 9.20 9.12
N ASP A 37 -11.22 9.80 8.51
CA ASP A 37 -12.52 9.19 8.25
C ASP A 37 -12.64 8.98 6.73
N GLU A 38 -12.70 7.73 6.31
CA GLU A 38 -12.71 7.34 4.89
C GLU A 38 -13.88 8.00 4.14
N ASN A 39 -15.07 8.04 4.75
CA ASN A 39 -16.25 8.61 4.12
C ASN A 39 -16.10 10.11 3.92
N LYS A 40 -15.53 10.81 4.91
CA LYS A 40 -15.24 12.25 4.78
C LYS A 40 -14.17 12.51 3.73
N HIS A 41 -13.14 11.65 3.64
CA HIS A 41 -12.11 11.77 2.62
C HIS A 41 -12.69 11.55 1.21
N ALA A 42 -13.50 10.51 1.03
CA ALA A 42 -14.14 10.19 -0.25
C ALA A 42 -15.10 11.30 -0.70
N GLU A 43 -15.99 11.76 0.19
CA GLU A 43 -16.94 12.84 -0.09
C GLU A 43 -16.22 14.13 -0.48
N ARG A 44 -15.14 14.43 0.22
CA ARG A 44 -14.36 15.62 -0.10
C ARG A 44 -13.63 15.51 -1.43
N GLY A 45 -13.05 14.35 -1.74
CA GLY A 45 -12.45 14.13 -3.04
C GLY A 45 -13.48 14.20 -4.17
N ARG A 46 -14.73 13.76 -3.94
CA ARG A 46 -15.84 13.99 -4.87
C ARG A 46 -16.10 15.48 -5.12
N VAL A 47 -16.14 16.29 -4.06
CA VAL A 47 -16.35 17.74 -4.17
C VAL A 47 -15.21 18.45 -4.90
N LEU A 48 -13.96 18.03 -4.67
CA LEU A 48 -12.78 18.67 -5.25
C LEU A 48 -12.45 18.19 -6.66
N TYR A 49 -12.46 16.87 -6.88
CA TYR A 49 -11.97 16.23 -8.11
C TYR A 49 -13.08 15.65 -8.98
N GLY A 50 -14.32 15.62 -8.48
CA GLY A 50 -15.50 15.17 -9.22
C GLY A 50 -15.83 13.69 -9.06
N GLU A 51 -16.93 13.29 -9.71
CA GLU A 51 -17.51 11.95 -9.61
C GLU A 51 -16.62 10.87 -10.23
N THR A 52 -15.88 11.20 -11.28
CA THR A 52 -14.96 10.26 -11.95
C THR A 52 -13.84 9.83 -11.02
N TRP A 53 -13.27 10.77 -10.25
CA TRP A 53 -12.28 10.46 -9.22
C TRP A 53 -12.84 9.51 -8.17
N LEU A 54 -14.03 9.81 -7.63
CA LEU A 54 -14.65 8.98 -6.59
C LEU A 54 -14.86 7.56 -7.08
N ARG A 55 -15.44 7.40 -8.28
CA ARG A 55 -15.72 6.09 -8.88
C ARG A 55 -14.44 5.27 -9.07
N ARG A 56 -13.39 5.88 -9.63
CA ARG A 56 -12.12 5.19 -9.84
C ARG A 56 -11.42 4.85 -8.53
N ARG A 57 -11.41 5.75 -7.55
CA ARG A 57 -10.86 5.46 -6.22
C ARG A 57 -11.57 4.29 -5.56
N SER A 58 -12.90 4.30 -5.53
CA SER A 58 -13.68 3.20 -4.93
C SER A 58 -13.40 1.88 -5.64
N ALA A 59 -13.39 1.87 -6.98
CA ALA A 59 -13.06 0.69 -7.76
C ALA A 59 -11.61 0.21 -7.52
N ALA A 60 -10.65 1.12 -7.40
CA ALA A 60 -9.25 0.77 -7.13
C ALA A 60 -9.10 0.11 -5.76
N ILE A 61 -9.76 0.64 -4.71
CA ILE A 61 -9.74 0.06 -3.37
C ILE A 61 -10.45 -1.30 -3.35
N GLU A 62 -11.63 -1.41 -3.96
CA GLU A 62 -12.44 -2.63 -3.99
C GLU A 62 -11.77 -3.78 -4.76
N ASN A 63 -11.11 -3.44 -5.87
CA ASN A 63 -10.45 -4.42 -6.74
C ASN A 63 -9.00 -4.72 -6.34
N ARG A 64 -8.43 -3.96 -5.38
CA ARG A 64 -7.06 -4.16 -4.92
C ARG A 64 -6.89 -5.60 -4.43
N ASN A 65 -5.94 -6.31 -5.02
CA ASN A 65 -5.54 -7.62 -4.52
C ASN A 65 -4.52 -7.46 -3.39
N PHE A 66 -5.02 -7.24 -2.17
CA PHE A 66 -4.19 -7.08 -0.97
C PHE A 66 -3.51 -8.38 -0.49
N TYR A 67 -3.77 -9.53 -1.14
CA TYR A 67 -3.14 -10.80 -0.78
C TYR A 67 -1.80 -11.04 -1.46
N LEU A 68 -1.46 -10.28 -2.51
CA LEU A 68 -0.21 -10.42 -3.24
C LEU A 68 0.98 -9.99 -2.38
N TYR A 69 2.08 -10.72 -2.52
CA TYR A 69 3.37 -10.32 -1.94
C TYR A 69 3.98 -9.14 -2.70
N GLU A 70 3.78 -9.10 -4.02
CA GLU A 70 4.19 -7.98 -4.86
C GLU A 70 3.09 -6.91 -4.92
N PRO A 71 3.43 -5.63 -5.09
CA PRO A 71 2.45 -4.57 -5.24
C PRO A 71 1.53 -4.84 -6.44
N ASP A 72 0.22 -4.78 -6.21
CA ASP A 72 -0.79 -4.88 -7.26
C ASP A 72 -0.55 -3.78 -8.31
N ARG A 73 -0.13 -4.20 -9.51
CA ARG A 73 0.22 -3.28 -10.60
C ARG A 73 -0.97 -2.46 -11.08
N GLN A 74 -2.16 -3.06 -11.15
CA GLN A 74 -3.36 -2.36 -11.60
C GLN A 74 -3.74 -1.28 -10.59
N TYR A 75 -3.74 -1.64 -9.30
CA TYR A 75 -3.97 -0.69 -8.23
C TYR A 75 -2.95 0.46 -8.22
N ARG A 76 -1.66 0.17 -8.42
CA ARG A 76 -0.62 1.21 -8.50
C ARG A 76 -0.80 2.14 -9.71
N GLU A 77 -1.21 1.63 -10.86
CA GLU A 77 -1.50 2.46 -12.03
C GLU A 77 -2.74 3.34 -11.81
N GLU A 78 -3.79 2.82 -11.15
CA GLU A 78 -4.95 3.61 -10.75
C GLU A 78 -4.58 4.69 -9.74
N GLN A 79 -3.75 4.38 -8.72
CA GLN A 79 -3.22 5.39 -7.81
C GLN A 79 -2.47 6.49 -8.59
N LYS A 80 -1.55 6.13 -9.50
CA LYS A 80 -0.83 7.13 -10.33
C LYS A 80 -1.79 8.01 -11.13
N TRP A 81 -2.86 7.42 -11.70
CA TRP A 81 -3.87 8.18 -12.42
C TRP A 81 -4.62 9.15 -11.49
N LEU A 82 -5.05 8.69 -10.31
CA LEU A 82 -5.72 9.52 -9.31
C LEU A 82 -4.83 10.68 -8.86
N ARG A 83 -3.54 10.42 -8.57
CA ARG A 83 -2.58 11.48 -8.20
C ARG A 83 -2.36 12.48 -9.33
N SER A 84 -2.32 12.03 -10.58
CA SER A 84 -2.19 12.91 -11.75
C SER A 84 -3.40 13.84 -11.91
N LEU A 85 -4.62 13.33 -11.69
CA LEU A 85 -5.84 14.14 -11.69
C LEU A 85 -5.81 15.16 -10.56
N GLU A 86 -5.48 14.74 -9.35
CA GLU A 86 -5.37 15.62 -8.19
C GLU A 86 -4.34 16.72 -8.41
N GLU A 87 -3.14 16.38 -8.88
CA GLU A 87 -2.11 17.37 -9.21
C GLU A 87 -2.57 18.41 -10.24
N THR A 88 -3.35 17.96 -11.24
CA THR A 88 -3.88 18.83 -12.28
C THR A 88 -4.93 19.80 -11.71
N VAL A 89 -5.90 19.29 -10.95
CA VAL A 89 -6.95 20.09 -10.30
C VAL A 89 -6.36 21.05 -9.27
N GLU A 90 -5.35 20.60 -8.54
CA GLU A 90 -4.69 21.34 -7.47
C GLU A 90 -3.68 22.37 -7.98
N GLY A 91 -3.40 22.41 -9.29
CA GLY A 91 -2.41 23.32 -9.86
C GLY A 91 -0.97 23.00 -9.44
N ARG A 92 -0.70 21.78 -8.99
CA ARG A 92 0.61 21.38 -8.43
C ARG A 92 1.66 21.07 -9.50
N ARG A 93 1.24 20.94 -10.75
CA ARG A 93 2.12 20.62 -11.88
C ARG A 93 2.25 21.81 -12.81
N PHE A 94 3.48 22.32 -12.95
CA PHE A 94 3.82 23.32 -13.96
C PHE A 94 3.96 22.65 -15.33
N GLN A 95 3.13 23.05 -16.29
CA GLN A 95 3.28 22.62 -17.68
C GLN A 95 4.59 23.15 -18.26
N GLY A 96 5.34 22.29 -18.95
CA GLY A 96 6.67 22.62 -19.50
C GLY A 96 7.82 22.54 -18.49
N GLY A 97 7.55 22.19 -17.23
CA GLY A 97 8.57 22.04 -16.22
C GLY A 97 9.22 23.36 -15.80
N LEU A 98 10.51 23.32 -15.45
CA LEU A 98 11.30 24.50 -15.08
C LEU A 98 11.37 25.54 -16.20
N GLU A 99 11.41 25.09 -17.46
CA GLU A 99 11.46 25.98 -18.64
C GLU A 99 10.06 26.42 -19.10
N GLY A 100 9.01 25.97 -18.42
CA GLY A 100 7.63 26.23 -18.78
C GLY A 100 7.18 27.64 -18.47
N MET A 101 6.33 28.22 -19.34
CA MET A 101 5.72 29.54 -19.14
C MET A 101 4.99 29.65 -17.79
N ALA A 102 4.29 28.57 -17.37
CA ALA A 102 3.58 28.55 -16.10
C ALA A 102 4.52 28.68 -14.89
N TRP A 103 5.72 28.08 -14.96
CA TRP A 103 6.74 28.25 -13.93
C TRP A 103 7.35 29.65 -13.98
N ALA A 104 7.67 30.16 -15.17
CA ALA A 104 8.23 31.50 -15.33
C ALA A 104 7.30 32.59 -14.78
N GLU A 105 6.00 32.53 -15.09
CA GLU A 105 4.98 33.45 -14.55
C GLU A 105 4.88 33.33 -13.03
N TYR A 106 4.87 32.11 -12.52
CA TYR A 106 4.85 31.83 -11.09
C TYR A 106 6.08 32.41 -10.36
N TRP A 107 7.28 32.15 -10.88
CA TRP A 107 8.52 32.65 -10.32
C TRP A 107 8.63 34.17 -10.39
N ALA A 108 8.04 34.79 -11.41
CA ALA A 108 7.93 36.25 -11.53
C ALA A 108 6.98 36.85 -10.48
N MET A 109 5.94 36.13 -10.05
CA MET A 109 5.01 36.59 -9.00
C MET A 109 5.59 36.54 -7.58
N ILE A 110 6.64 35.74 -7.34
CA ILE A 110 7.30 35.68 -6.04
C ILE A 110 8.07 36.99 -5.82
N SER A 111 7.73 37.71 -4.74
CA SER A 111 8.37 38.99 -4.41
C SER A 111 9.84 38.80 -4.05
N TYR A 112 10.66 39.83 -4.32
CA TYR A 112 12.09 39.80 -4.03
C TYR A 112 12.40 39.54 -2.54
N GLU A 113 11.61 40.12 -1.63
CA GLU A 113 11.73 39.86 -0.19
C GLU A 113 11.45 38.40 0.17
N THR A 114 10.48 37.77 -0.51
CA THR A 114 10.20 36.34 -0.34
C THR A 114 11.37 35.51 -0.85
N LYS A 115 11.96 35.87 -2.01
CA LYS A 115 13.15 35.20 -2.55
C LYS A 115 14.34 35.26 -1.58
N LEU A 116 14.55 36.39 -0.92
CA LEU A 116 15.62 36.54 0.08
C LEU A 116 15.41 35.69 1.34
N VAL A 117 14.17 35.58 1.85
CA VAL A 117 13.86 34.70 3.00
C VAL A 117 14.15 33.24 2.64
N LEU A 118 13.83 32.84 1.42
CA LEU A 118 14.10 31.50 0.91
C LEU A 118 15.59 31.20 0.79
N GLU A 119 16.44 32.19 0.52
CA GLU A 119 17.90 32.02 0.58
C GLU A 119 18.41 31.74 2.00
N GLN A 120 17.74 32.29 3.02
CA GLN A 120 18.16 32.22 4.42
C GLN A 120 17.92 30.84 5.06
N ASP A 121 16.80 30.18 4.74
CA ASP A 121 16.46 28.81 5.20
C ASP A 121 17.38 27.71 4.62
N CYS A 122 18.25 28.09 3.68
CA CYS A 122 19.09 27.19 2.91
C CYS A 122 20.55 27.11 3.34
N GLN A 123 20.99 27.92 4.32
CA GLN A 123 22.38 27.91 4.78
C GLN A 123 22.62 26.76 5.78
N MET A 124 23.11 25.61 5.29
CA MET A 124 23.67 24.55 6.13
C MET A 124 25.20 24.51 6.01
N PRO A 125 25.94 24.23 7.12
CA PRO A 125 27.38 24.04 7.08
C PRO A 125 27.72 22.75 6.33
N GLY A 126 28.70 22.84 5.43
CA GLY A 126 28.97 21.82 4.42
C GLY A 126 29.46 20.47 4.96
N SER A 127 29.25 19.43 4.16
CA SER A 127 30.02 18.19 4.24
C SER A 127 29.90 17.36 2.95
N GLY A 128 31.06 16.98 2.40
CA GLY A 128 31.32 15.63 1.89
C GLY A 128 30.79 15.26 0.51
N GLN A 129 31.74 15.07 -0.40
CA GLN A 129 31.68 14.74 -1.82
C GLN A 129 31.07 13.37 -2.22
N ASP A 130 30.79 13.31 -3.53
CA ASP A 130 30.67 12.20 -4.49
C ASP A 130 29.39 11.33 -4.51
N ASP A 131 28.54 11.57 -5.52
CA ASP A 131 28.10 10.54 -6.49
C ASP A 131 27.40 11.22 -7.69
N GLU A 132 27.92 11.02 -8.90
CA GLU A 132 27.34 11.46 -10.17
C GLU A 132 26.49 10.32 -10.76
N GLY A 133 25.17 10.51 -10.84
CA GLY A 133 24.24 9.52 -11.37
C GLY A 133 23.00 10.15 -12.01
N ASP A 134 22.92 9.99 -13.33
CA ASP A 134 21.82 10.14 -14.31
C ASP A 134 20.43 10.67 -13.85
N VAL A 135 19.97 11.71 -14.56
CA VAL A 135 19.01 12.76 -14.14
C VAL A 135 17.52 12.41 -14.38
N GLU A 136 17.16 11.13 -14.48
CA GLU A 136 15.74 10.73 -14.66
C GLU A 136 15.16 9.89 -13.49
N SER A 137 15.94 9.59 -12.45
CA SER A 137 15.55 8.72 -11.31
C SER A 137 15.60 9.39 -9.92
N GLU A 138 15.95 10.68 -9.85
CA GLU A 138 16.71 11.23 -8.71
C GLU A 138 16.02 11.24 -7.32
N TYR A 139 14.70 11.06 -7.24
CA TYR A 139 13.98 11.03 -5.95
C TYR A 139 13.14 9.76 -5.73
N ASP A 140 13.24 8.77 -6.63
CA ASP A 140 12.69 7.43 -6.43
C ASP A 140 13.59 6.63 -5.50
N SER A 141 13.63 7.04 -4.23
CA SER A 141 14.21 6.20 -3.20
C SER A 141 13.15 5.24 -2.68
N ASP A 142 13.36 3.94 -2.91
CA ASP A 142 12.62 2.83 -2.27
C ASP A 142 12.81 2.81 -0.74
N ILE A 143 13.66 3.68 -0.20
CA ILE A 143 13.87 3.83 1.24
C ILE A 143 12.62 4.51 1.83
N PRO A 144 11.96 3.88 2.82
CA PRO A 144 10.80 4.49 3.47
C PRO A 144 11.23 5.74 4.25
N ASP A 145 10.92 6.92 3.71
CA ASP A 145 11.07 8.22 4.39
C ASP A 145 9.68 8.86 4.59
N PRO A 146 8.91 8.42 5.60
CA PRO A 146 7.55 8.88 5.79
C PRO A 146 7.44 10.36 6.15
N SER A 147 8.45 10.94 6.79
CA SER A 147 8.48 12.38 7.08
C SER A 147 8.96 13.20 5.88
N GLY A 148 9.77 12.59 5.00
CA GLY A 148 10.40 13.26 3.86
C GLY A 148 11.65 14.03 4.25
N ASP A 149 12.11 13.91 5.50
CA ASP A 149 13.22 14.72 6.01
C ASP A 149 14.55 14.33 5.37
N MET A 150 14.77 13.02 5.14
CA MET A 150 15.99 12.58 4.46
C MET A 150 16.00 13.09 3.01
N ARG A 151 14.85 13.06 2.32
CA ARG A 151 14.75 13.57 0.95
C ARG A 151 14.90 15.08 0.88
N ARG A 152 14.39 15.84 1.87
CA ARG A 152 14.64 17.29 1.96
C ARG A 152 16.11 17.61 2.23
N VAL A 153 16.78 16.81 3.06
CA VAL A 153 18.22 16.92 3.30
C VAL A 153 19.00 16.59 2.03
N GLN A 154 18.61 15.54 1.31
CA GLN A 154 19.23 15.16 0.04
C GLN A 154 19.09 16.28 -0.98
N LEU A 155 17.89 16.84 -1.15
CA LEU A 155 17.64 17.97 -2.04
C LEU A 155 18.52 19.20 -1.71
N LYS A 156 18.78 19.47 -0.43
CA LYS A 156 19.71 20.52 -0.01
C LYS A 156 21.17 20.21 -0.40
N ARG A 157 21.57 18.94 -0.37
CA ARG A 157 22.89 18.51 -0.84
C ARG A 157 23.01 18.60 -2.35
N ASP A 158 22.01 18.14 -3.08
CA ASP A 158 21.98 18.16 -4.55
C ASP A 158 22.10 19.59 -5.07
N ARG A 159 21.42 20.56 -4.42
CA ARG A 159 21.61 21.99 -4.69
C ARG A 159 23.08 22.42 -4.66
N VAL A 160 23.82 22.00 -3.62
CA VAL A 160 25.23 22.37 -3.44
C VAL A 160 26.12 21.63 -4.42
N ARG A 161 25.88 20.33 -4.61
CA ARG A 161 26.62 19.46 -5.54
C ARG A 161 26.50 19.95 -6.98
N ASP A 162 25.28 20.25 -7.40
CA ASP A 162 24.94 20.55 -8.81
C ASP A 162 24.91 22.05 -9.09
N GLY A 163 25.17 22.88 -8.08
CA GLY A 163 25.27 24.33 -8.23
C GLY A 163 23.96 25.01 -8.64
N TRP A 164 22.80 24.46 -8.22
CA TRP A 164 21.50 25.00 -8.60
C TRP A 164 21.29 26.42 -8.08
N ASP A 165 20.77 27.28 -8.95
CA ASP A 165 20.30 28.59 -8.58
C ASP A 165 19.04 28.50 -7.69
N LEU A 166 18.64 29.64 -7.12
CA LEU A 166 17.51 29.69 -6.20
C LEU A 166 16.21 29.24 -6.88
N GLU A 167 16.02 29.58 -8.15
CA GLU A 167 14.84 29.25 -8.94
C GLU A 167 14.71 27.74 -9.14
N THR A 168 15.78 27.11 -9.64
CA THR A 168 15.87 25.67 -9.85
C THR A 168 15.66 24.93 -8.54
N TYR A 169 16.36 25.32 -7.48
CA TYR A 169 16.17 24.73 -6.16
C TYR A 169 14.70 24.81 -5.70
N HIS A 170 14.06 25.97 -5.86
CA HIS A 170 12.67 26.14 -5.46
C HIS A 170 11.69 25.27 -6.24
N TYR A 171 11.93 25.13 -7.54
CA TYR A 171 11.17 24.25 -8.39
C TYR A 171 11.23 22.81 -7.88
N HIS A 172 12.43 22.32 -7.55
CA HIS A 172 12.61 20.97 -7.01
C HIS A 172 12.03 20.79 -5.61
N VAL A 173 12.08 21.82 -4.74
CA VAL A 173 11.39 21.79 -3.42
C VAL A 173 9.89 21.57 -3.60
N LEU A 174 9.25 22.32 -4.49
CA LEU A 174 7.81 22.19 -4.75
C LEU A 174 7.47 20.81 -5.32
N ARG A 175 8.27 20.29 -6.27
CA ARG A 175 8.10 18.93 -6.79
C ARG A 175 8.19 17.89 -5.67
N LEU A 176 9.16 18.02 -4.77
CA LEU A 176 9.34 17.09 -3.66
C LEU A 176 8.14 17.14 -2.70
N GLU A 177 7.68 18.32 -2.30
CA GLU A 177 6.52 18.43 -1.42
C GLU A 177 5.24 17.85 -2.03
N ASN A 178 5.00 18.10 -3.32
CA ASN A 178 3.86 17.54 -4.04
C ASN A 178 3.91 16.00 -4.06
N ARG A 179 5.10 15.44 -4.30
CA ARG A 179 5.35 14.01 -4.22
C ARG A 179 5.09 13.44 -2.82
N LEU A 180 5.58 14.11 -1.77
CA LEU A 180 5.36 13.67 -0.39
C LEU A 180 3.87 13.72 0.01
N ILE A 181 3.09 14.63 -0.56
CA ILE A 181 1.62 14.63 -0.37
C ILE A 181 1.00 13.43 -1.07
N ALA A 182 1.38 13.15 -2.32
CA ALA A 182 0.87 12.00 -3.09
C ALA A 182 1.21 10.67 -2.39
N GLU A 183 2.43 10.50 -1.91
CA GLU A 183 2.86 9.30 -1.18
C GLU A 183 2.11 9.14 0.15
N ARG A 184 1.87 10.22 0.89
CA ARG A 184 1.04 10.16 2.10
C ARG A 184 -0.37 9.69 1.78
N ARG A 185 -0.99 10.22 0.71
CA ARG A 185 -2.32 9.77 0.25
C ARG A 185 -2.33 8.28 -0.14
N ASN A 186 -1.32 7.83 -0.90
CA ASN A 186 -1.18 6.42 -1.24
C ASN A 186 -1.06 5.54 0.00
N LYS A 187 -0.23 5.93 0.98
CA LYS A 187 -0.09 5.18 2.25
C LYS A 187 -1.41 5.05 3.01
N TYR A 188 -2.26 6.08 2.99
CA TYR A 188 -3.56 5.99 3.63
C TYR A 188 -4.49 5.00 2.93
N GLU A 189 -4.53 5.01 1.60
CA GLU A 189 -5.31 4.03 0.83
C GLU A 189 -4.72 2.61 0.94
N ASP A 190 -3.39 2.50 1.02
CA ASP A 190 -2.69 1.25 1.28
C ASP A 190 -3.11 0.70 2.65
N ALA A 191 -3.18 1.55 3.69
CA ALA A 191 -3.60 1.16 5.03
C ALA A 191 -5.04 0.61 5.10
N ILE A 192 -5.96 1.11 4.28
CA ILE A 192 -7.35 0.58 4.22
C ILE A 192 -7.34 -0.90 3.80
N GLY A 193 -6.62 -1.25 2.74
CA GLY A 193 -6.53 -2.65 2.30
C GLY A 193 -5.69 -3.52 3.24
N ASP A 194 -4.66 -2.97 3.86
CA ASP A 194 -3.83 -3.70 4.82
C ASP A 194 -4.62 -4.05 6.10
N GLU A 195 -5.53 -3.16 6.53
CA GLU A 195 -6.44 -3.42 7.64
C GLU A 195 -7.43 -4.54 7.32
N GLN A 196 -7.96 -4.60 6.09
CA GLN A 196 -8.82 -5.69 5.64
C GLN A 196 -8.08 -7.03 5.66
N LEU A 197 -6.86 -7.10 5.11
CA LEU A 197 -6.02 -8.30 5.18
C LEU A 197 -5.76 -8.73 6.62
N ARG A 198 -5.41 -7.77 7.49
CA ARG A 198 -5.16 -8.05 8.90
C ARG A 198 -6.38 -8.65 9.58
N LYS A 199 -7.57 -8.08 9.33
CA LYS A 199 -8.83 -8.59 9.89
C LYS A 199 -9.09 -10.04 9.47
N GLU A 200 -8.92 -10.38 8.19
CA GLU A 200 -9.12 -11.75 7.70
C GLU A 200 -8.12 -12.75 8.30
N LEU A 201 -6.86 -12.33 8.45
CA LEU A 201 -5.83 -13.15 9.10
C LEU A 201 -6.10 -13.33 10.60
N ASP A 202 -6.61 -12.30 11.27
CA ASP A 202 -7.00 -12.36 12.68
C ASP A 202 -8.22 -13.26 12.88
N GLU A 203 -9.21 -13.21 11.99
CA GLU A 203 -10.34 -14.15 11.97
C GLU A 203 -9.87 -15.59 11.80
N LEU A 204 -8.99 -15.85 10.83
CA LEU A 204 -8.41 -17.19 10.62
C LEU A 204 -7.63 -17.66 11.86
N ARG A 205 -6.86 -16.75 12.48
CA ARG A 205 -6.11 -17.03 13.71
C ARG A 205 -7.05 -17.33 14.88
N ALA A 206 -8.14 -16.60 15.02
CA ALA A 206 -9.13 -16.83 16.09
C ALA A 206 -9.79 -18.21 15.95
N VAL A 207 -10.12 -18.61 14.72
CA VAL A 207 -10.63 -19.98 14.44
C VAL A 207 -9.57 -21.01 14.80
N PHE A 208 -8.31 -20.81 14.40
CA PHE A 208 -7.21 -21.72 14.75
C PHE A 208 -7.02 -21.87 16.26
N VAL A 209 -7.02 -20.75 17.02
CA VAL A 209 -6.91 -20.77 18.48
C VAL A 209 -8.08 -21.52 19.10
N THR A 210 -9.30 -21.32 18.57
CA THR A 210 -10.50 -22.01 19.05
C THR A 210 -10.36 -23.52 18.87
N ILE A 211 -9.97 -23.97 17.68
CA ILE A 211 -9.80 -25.40 17.35
C ILE A 211 -8.74 -26.07 18.24
N ASN A 212 -7.68 -25.34 18.59
CA ASN A 212 -6.60 -25.86 19.43
C ASN A 212 -6.84 -25.62 20.94
N SER A 213 -7.99 -25.09 21.33
CA SER A 213 -8.29 -24.83 22.73
C SER A 213 -8.63 -26.13 23.47
N PRO A 214 -8.23 -26.30 24.74
CA PRO A 214 -8.51 -27.51 25.51
C PRO A 214 -10.02 -27.81 25.64
N GLY A 215 -10.86 -26.77 25.70
CA GLY A 215 -12.32 -26.91 25.76
C GLY A 215 -12.94 -27.40 24.46
N PHE A 216 -12.36 -27.02 23.31
CA PHE A 216 -12.82 -27.48 22.00
C PHE A 216 -12.55 -28.97 21.77
N LEU A 217 -11.48 -29.52 22.38
CA LEU A 217 -11.19 -30.95 22.37
C LEU A 217 -12.28 -31.79 23.05
N GLN A 218 -13.15 -31.18 23.85
CA GLN A 218 -14.29 -31.84 24.51
C GLN A 218 -15.61 -31.67 23.73
N SER A 219 -15.63 -30.87 22.66
CA SER A 219 -16.82 -30.70 21.83
C SER A 219 -17.20 -31.98 21.07
N PRO A 220 -18.48 -32.15 20.69
CA PRO A 220 -18.91 -33.27 19.86
C PRO A 220 -18.13 -33.34 18.53
N ASP A 221 -17.87 -34.56 18.04
CA ASP A 221 -17.01 -34.75 16.86
C ASP A 221 -17.54 -34.06 15.59
N HIS A 222 -18.85 -33.98 15.41
CA HIS A 222 -19.45 -33.25 14.30
C HIS A 222 -19.19 -31.73 14.34
N VAL A 223 -19.13 -31.14 15.54
CA VAL A 223 -18.78 -29.72 15.74
C VAL A 223 -17.29 -29.50 15.47
N LYS A 224 -16.44 -30.44 15.91
CA LYS A 224 -15.00 -30.41 15.65
C LYS A 224 -14.68 -30.48 14.17
N SER A 225 -15.24 -31.47 13.46
CA SER A 225 -15.04 -31.65 12.03
C SER A 225 -15.43 -30.39 11.28
N LYS A 226 -16.65 -29.87 11.53
CA LYS A 226 -17.14 -28.67 10.83
C LYS A 226 -16.24 -27.44 11.03
N ALA A 227 -15.70 -27.21 12.23
CA ALA A 227 -14.81 -26.07 12.46
C ALA A 227 -13.43 -26.26 11.82
N ILE A 228 -12.88 -27.49 11.88
CA ILE A 228 -11.62 -27.85 11.23
C ILE A 228 -11.74 -27.69 9.70
N ASP A 229 -12.84 -28.19 9.12
CA ASP A 229 -13.13 -28.06 7.71
C ASP A 229 -13.24 -26.58 7.29
N LEU A 230 -13.97 -25.77 8.07
CA LEU A 230 -14.08 -24.33 7.83
C LEU A 230 -12.72 -23.62 7.90
N TYR A 231 -11.86 -23.99 8.86
CA TYR A 231 -10.51 -23.44 8.95
C TYR A 231 -9.66 -23.80 7.73
N HIS A 232 -9.65 -25.08 7.32
CA HIS A 232 -8.88 -25.52 6.17
C HIS A 232 -9.39 -24.89 4.87
N ARG A 233 -10.71 -24.74 4.71
CA ARG A 233 -11.31 -24.10 3.54
C ARG A 233 -10.96 -22.61 3.49
N LYS A 234 -11.11 -21.85 4.58
CA LYS A 234 -10.70 -20.44 4.64
C LYS A 234 -9.20 -20.27 4.35
N ARG A 235 -8.35 -21.11 4.94
CA ARG A 235 -6.91 -21.10 4.69
C ARG A 235 -6.58 -21.41 3.23
N TYR A 236 -7.27 -22.37 2.63
CA TYR A 236 -7.09 -22.76 1.22
C TYR A 236 -7.35 -21.58 0.27
N TYR A 237 -8.47 -20.86 0.44
CA TYR A 237 -8.75 -19.69 -0.40
C TYR A 237 -7.74 -18.56 -0.21
N LEU A 238 -7.33 -18.29 1.04
CA LEU A 238 -6.29 -17.30 1.31
C LEU A 238 -4.95 -17.65 0.66
N GLU A 239 -4.56 -18.93 0.66
CA GLU A 239 -3.34 -19.37 -0.02
C GLU A 239 -3.43 -19.22 -1.55
N ARG A 240 -4.61 -19.43 -2.15
CA ARG A 240 -4.84 -19.21 -3.59
C ARG A 240 -4.73 -17.73 -3.97
N LEU A 241 -5.34 -16.85 -3.18
CA LEU A 241 -5.26 -15.41 -3.38
C LEU A 241 -3.80 -14.92 -3.28
N ARG A 242 -3.03 -15.46 -2.32
CA ARG A 242 -1.58 -15.19 -2.18
C ARG A 242 -0.74 -15.68 -3.36
N ARG A 243 -1.18 -16.73 -4.06
CA ARG A 243 -0.53 -17.21 -5.30
C ARG A 243 -0.89 -16.34 -6.51
N GLY A 244 -1.73 -15.33 -6.34
CA GLY A 244 -2.15 -14.41 -7.40
C GLY A 244 -3.28 -14.93 -8.27
N GLU A 245 -4.07 -15.90 -7.78
CA GLU A 245 -5.32 -16.24 -8.45
C GLU A 245 -6.30 -15.06 -8.43
N PRO A 246 -7.10 -14.87 -9.50
CA PRO A 246 -8.07 -13.78 -9.57
C PRO A 246 -9.06 -13.80 -8.41
N ARG A 247 -9.20 -12.67 -7.72
CA ARG A 247 -10.02 -12.54 -6.50
C ARG A 247 -11.49 -12.85 -6.76
N ASP A 248 -12.02 -12.37 -7.88
CA ASP A 248 -13.39 -12.62 -8.33
C ASP A 248 -13.69 -14.12 -8.48
N VAL A 249 -12.75 -14.87 -9.06
CA VAL A 249 -12.87 -16.33 -9.23
C VAL A 249 -12.86 -17.04 -7.88
N VAL A 250 -11.88 -16.74 -7.02
CA VAL A 250 -11.74 -17.41 -5.71
C VAL A 250 -12.95 -17.10 -4.81
N LEU A 251 -13.39 -15.84 -4.73
CA LEU A 251 -14.55 -15.46 -3.92
C LEU A 251 -15.88 -15.99 -4.48
N ALA A 252 -16.00 -16.13 -5.81
CA ALA A 252 -17.18 -16.77 -6.41
C ALA A 252 -17.24 -18.28 -6.15
N GLU A 253 -16.09 -18.96 -6.04
CA GLU A 253 -16.03 -20.36 -5.61
C GLU A 253 -16.38 -20.51 -4.13
N GLN A 254 -15.78 -19.67 -3.28
CA GLN A 254 -16.10 -19.63 -1.85
C GLN A 254 -17.60 -19.43 -1.59
N ARG A 255 -18.23 -18.45 -2.25
CA ARG A 255 -19.68 -18.20 -2.11
C ARG A 255 -20.51 -19.40 -2.53
N ARG A 256 -20.17 -20.07 -3.63
CA ARG A 256 -20.88 -21.27 -4.08
C ARG A 256 -20.80 -22.42 -3.08
N GLU A 257 -19.65 -22.61 -2.44
CA GLU A 257 -19.49 -23.63 -1.40
C GLU A 257 -20.23 -23.26 -0.10
N GLU A 258 -20.21 -21.98 0.29
CA GLU A 258 -20.98 -21.49 1.44
C GLU A 258 -22.50 -21.67 1.24
N GLU A 259 -23.01 -21.34 0.05
CA GLU A 259 -24.42 -21.56 -0.33
C GLU A 259 -24.81 -23.05 -0.31
N GLN A 260 -23.91 -23.95 -0.74
CA GLN A 260 -24.15 -25.38 -0.70
C GLN A 260 -24.21 -25.92 0.74
N ASP A 261 -23.35 -25.43 1.62
CA ASP A 261 -23.35 -25.81 3.05
C ASP A 261 -24.59 -25.29 3.79
N GLU A 262 -25.10 -24.11 3.41
CA GLU A 262 -26.36 -23.58 3.91
C GLU A 262 -27.56 -24.42 3.45
N GLN A 263 -27.58 -24.84 2.18
CA GLN A 263 -28.64 -25.70 1.64
C GLN A 263 -28.58 -27.15 2.18
N ALA A 264 -27.39 -27.65 2.51
CA ALA A 264 -27.19 -28.98 3.08
C ALA A 264 -27.46 -29.04 4.59
N SER A 265 -27.55 -27.89 5.27
CA SER A 265 -27.93 -27.81 6.68
C SER A 265 -29.47 -27.87 6.78
N PRO A 266 -30.08 -28.97 7.26
CA PRO A 266 -31.53 -29.05 7.34
C PRO A 266 -32.02 -28.00 8.33
N SER A 267 -32.91 -27.12 7.89
CA SER A 267 -33.71 -26.28 8.78
C SER A 267 -34.56 -27.21 9.65
N SER A 268 -34.10 -27.49 10.87
CA SER A 268 -34.87 -28.20 11.87
C SER A 268 -35.99 -27.27 12.38
N SER A 269 -37.07 -27.17 11.62
CA SER A 269 -38.35 -26.70 12.13
C SER A 269 -39.49 -27.42 11.40
N THR A 270 -39.77 -28.65 11.83
CA THR A 270 -41.14 -29.07 12.13
C THR A 270 -41.09 -30.37 12.90
N ASP A 271 -41.69 -30.33 14.09
CA ASP A 271 -42.03 -31.45 14.93
C ASP A 271 -42.52 -32.67 14.15
N ASN A 272 -42.03 -33.85 14.51
CA ASN A 272 -42.89 -35.00 14.68
C ASN A 272 -42.25 -36.00 15.65
N ASP A 273 -42.73 -35.86 16.87
CA ASP A 273 -42.84 -36.87 17.92
C ASP A 273 -43.00 -38.29 17.36
N ARG A 274 -41.94 -39.09 17.44
CA ARG A 274 -42.03 -40.55 17.38
C ARG A 274 -41.06 -41.17 18.37
N THR A 275 -41.65 -41.57 19.50
CA THR A 275 -41.17 -42.58 20.43
C THR A 275 -40.63 -43.79 19.66
N ILE A 276 -39.34 -44.06 19.77
CA ILE A 276 -38.74 -45.35 19.38
C ILE A 276 -38.12 -45.97 20.62
N GLN A 277 -38.64 -47.14 20.95
CA GLN A 277 -38.21 -48.00 22.05
C GLN A 277 -36.78 -48.48 21.84
N ASP A 278 -36.03 -48.41 22.92
CA ASP A 278 -34.65 -48.81 23.08
C ASP A 278 -34.58 -50.32 23.37
N ASP A 279 -34.04 -51.10 22.44
CA ASP A 279 -33.66 -52.51 22.66
C ASP A 279 -32.23 -52.74 22.12
N GLY A 280 -31.28 -52.49 23.01
CA GLY A 280 -29.94 -53.06 23.13
C GLY A 280 -29.21 -53.71 21.93
N LYS A 281 -27.98 -53.25 21.69
CA LYS A 281 -26.73 -54.03 21.86
C LYS A 281 -25.52 -53.28 21.31
N TYR A 282 -24.52 -53.10 22.17
CA TYR A 282 -23.19 -52.60 21.86
C TYR A 282 -22.45 -53.48 20.84
N LYS A 283 -21.67 -52.86 19.95
CA LYS A 283 -20.19 -52.99 19.84
C LYS A 283 -19.71 -52.28 18.56
N THR A 284 -18.99 -51.17 18.72
CA THR A 284 -18.17 -50.59 17.66
C THR A 284 -16.71 -50.63 18.11
N CYS A 285 -15.88 -51.34 17.34
CA CYS A 285 -14.44 -51.42 17.53
C CYS A 285 -13.80 -50.05 17.32
N LEU A 286 -13.11 -49.56 18.35
CA LEU A 286 -12.05 -48.56 18.22
C LEU A 286 -10.81 -49.26 17.64
N THR A 287 -10.48 -48.97 16.39
CA THR A 287 -9.14 -49.19 15.86
C THR A 287 -8.43 -47.85 15.74
N CYS A 288 -7.27 -47.78 16.38
CA CYS A 288 -6.36 -46.66 16.48
C CYS A 288 -5.96 -46.10 15.11
N ILE A 289 -5.99 -44.77 14.97
CA ILE A 289 -5.23 -44.07 13.94
C ILE A 289 -4.04 -43.42 14.67
N ASP A 290 -2.87 -44.04 14.52
CA ASP A 290 -1.58 -43.43 14.86
C ASP A 290 -1.30 -42.29 13.88
N LEU A 291 -1.38 -41.05 14.36
CA LEU A 291 -0.78 -39.89 13.70
C LEU A 291 0.43 -39.45 14.52
N GLN A 292 1.62 -39.89 14.09
CA GLN A 292 2.87 -39.26 14.50
C GLN A 292 2.94 -37.83 13.94
N PRO A 293 3.26 -36.81 14.76
CA PRO A 293 3.58 -35.49 14.24
C PRO A 293 5.07 -35.41 13.88
N CYS A 294 5.37 -35.27 12.58
CA CYS A 294 6.66 -34.77 12.11
C CYS A 294 6.80 -33.28 12.44
N MET A 295 7.18 -32.98 13.68
CA MET A 295 7.68 -31.66 14.06
C MET A 295 9.11 -31.49 13.53
N ARG A 296 9.29 -30.74 12.43
CA ARG A 296 10.57 -30.08 12.14
C ARG A 296 10.51 -28.66 12.67
N THR A 297 11.14 -28.45 13.81
CA THR A 297 11.49 -27.13 14.34
C THR A 297 12.61 -26.50 13.51
N PRO A 298 12.52 -25.21 13.11
CA PRO A 298 13.68 -24.46 12.68
C PRO A 298 14.24 -23.70 13.88
N SER A 299 15.45 -24.04 14.32
CA SER A 299 16.19 -23.19 15.25
C SER A 299 17.69 -23.35 15.07
N GLN A 300 18.26 -22.23 14.63
CA GLN A 300 19.60 -21.74 14.91
C GLN A 300 20.78 -22.39 14.16
N LEU A 301 21.46 -21.56 13.38
CA LEU A 301 22.84 -21.09 13.62
C LEU A 301 23.39 -20.56 12.29
N PHE A 302 23.95 -19.34 12.30
CA PHE A 302 25.26 -19.00 11.72
C PHE A 302 25.39 -17.49 11.42
N LYS A 303 26.17 -16.82 12.27
CA LYS A 303 27.29 -15.89 12.00
C LYS A 303 27.94 -15.62 13.37
N PRO A 304 29.22 -15.21 13.49
CA PRO A 304 30.14 -14.72 12.46
C PRO A 304 31.56 -15.34 12.53
N THR A 305 32.39 -15.13 11.50
CA THR A 305 33.85 -15.13 11.68
C THR A 305 34.47 -13.98 10.90
N VAL A 306 35.07 -13.06 11.65
CA VAL A 306 36.03 -12.05 11.23
C VAL A 306 37.42 -12.59 11.54
N LEU A 307 38.35 -12.54 10.60
CA LEU A 307 39.79 -12.45 10.86
C LEU A 307 40.40 -11.60 9.74
N GLY A 308 41.08 -10.53 10.13
CA GLY A 308 41.71 -9.56 9.23
C GLY A 308 43.22 -9.69 9.13
N SER A 309 43.79 -8.70 8.41
CA SER A 309 45.22 -8.33 8.22
C SER A 309 46.08 -9.32 7.43
N GLY A 310 46.85 -8.93 6.39
CA GLY A 310 47.41 -7.63 6.04
C GLY A 310 48.08 -7.62 4.64
N PRO A 311 48.97 -6.65 4.34
CA PRO A 311 49.08 -6.00 3.02
C PRO A 311 50.35 -6.36 2.21
N SER A 312 50.30 -6.17 0.88
CA SER A 312 51.43 -5.71 0.02
C SER A 312 51.04 -5.62 -1.46
N GLN A 313 51.26 -4.44 -2.06
CA GLN A 313 51.24 -4.14 -3.51
C GLN A 313 52.47 -4.76 -4.25
N PRO A 314 52.81 -4.36 -5.50
CA PRO A 314 52.16 -4.64 -6.78
C PRO A 314 53.15 -5.37 -7.75
N GLY A 315 52.67 -5.90 -8.87
CA GLY A 315 53.54 -6.53 -9.88
C GLY A 315 52.96 -6.51 -11.28
N CYS A 316 53.55 -5.66 -12.13
CA CYS A 316 53.41 -5.63 -13.58
C CYS A 316 53.73 -6.98 -14.24
N CYS A 317 53.14 -7.24 -15.42
CA CYS A 317 53.72 -7.84 -16.64
C CYS A 317 52.56 -8.17 -17.60
N LEU A 318 52.36 -7.38 -18.65
CA LEU A 318 52.93 -7.54 -20.01
C LEU A 318 52.19 -8.59 -20.87
N ILE A 319 51.53 -8.03 -21.89
CA ILE A 319 51.13 -8.64 -23.18
C ILE A 319 52.38 -9.22 -23.86
N PRO A 320 52.32 -10.35 -24.59
CA PRO A 320 52.14 -10.32 -26.06
C PRO A 320 51.38 -11.58 -26.59
N TRP A 321 50.67 -11.69 -27.71
CA TRP A 321 50.61 -11.07 -29.04
C TRP A 321 49.15 -11.08 -29.52
#